data_AF-A0A934E577-F1
#
_entry.id   AF-A0A934E577-F1
#
_cell.length_a   1.000
_cell.length_b   1.000
_cell.length_c   1.000
_cell.angle_alpha   90.00
_cell.angle_beta   90.00
_cell.angle_gamma   90.00
#
_symmetry.space_group_name_H-M   'P 1'
#
loop_
_entity.id
_entity.type
_entity.pdbx_description
1 polymer ?
#
loop_
_entity_poly.entity_id
_entity_poly.type
_entity_poly.pdbx_seq_one_letter_code
_entity_poly.pdbx_strand_id
1 'polypeptide(L)'
;YDASGVHHATRDLDALLGWYERQLLAGLVIHIEPYASILERLHERGRSLLSWFPCGAGLSSLGIKPEGSVVACHHFLRDPGPPVGNVRDGLPGFEQRRKLALAITDREPCRSCWARHLCGGECYHRALTAGRGYDGVLTESCHGKREVIARTVELFARVSARRPQSLEDLARRDLTEPAPNWFAYDFQDLSPYGG
;
A
#
# COMPACT_ATOMS: atom_id res chain seq x y z
N TYR A 1 -17.09 16.02 -7.44
CA TYR A 1 -16.11 16.43 -6.43
C TYR A 1 -16.04 17.94 -6.47
N ASP A 2 -16.65 18.62 -5.50
CA ASP A 2 -16.58 20.07 -5.36
C ASP A 2 -15.42 20.47 -4.42
N ALA A 3 -15.11 21.76 -4.35
CA ALA A 3 -14.01 22.27 -3.51
C ALA A 3 -14.23 21.99 -2.02
N SER A 4 -15.48 22.00 -1.54
CA SER A 4 -15.84 21.67 -0.16
C SER A 4 -15.47 20.24 0.22
N GLY A 5 -15.79 19.24 -0.62
CA GLY A 5 -15.46 17.84 -0.36
C GLY A 5 -13.96 17.55 -0.27
N VAL A 6 -13.15 18.29 -1.03
CA VAL A 6 -11.68 18.19 -0.99
C VAL A 6 -11.10 18.82 0.29
N HIS A 7 -11.66 19.95 0.74
CA HIS A 7 -11.24 20.60 1.98
C HIS A 7 -11.60 19.79 3.24
N HIS A 8 -12.77 19.13 3.26
CA HIS A 8 -13.16 18.24 4.36
C HIS A 8 -12.24 17.01 4.43
N ALA A 9 -12.04 16.32 3.30
CA ALA A 9 -11.14 15.17 3.23
C ALA A 9 -9.69 15.49 3.65
N THR A 10 -9.22 16.72 3.37
CA THR A 10 -7.87 17.17 3.76
C THR A 10 -7.75 17.39 5.27
N ARG A 11 -8.76 18.02 5.90
CA ARG A 11 -8.78 18.28 7.35
C ARG A 11 -8.84 16.98 8.16
N ASP A 12 -9.67 16.04 7.72
CA ASP A 12 -9.81 14.74 8.38
C ASP A 12 -8.51 13.93 8.31
N LEU A 13 -7.78 14.06 7.18
CA LEU A 13 -6.48 13.43 6.99
C LEU A 13 -5.40 13.99 7.93
N ASP A 14 -5.37 15.30 8.12
CA ASP A 14 -4.42 15.96 9.01
C ASP A 14 -4.70 15.61 10.48
N ALA A 15 -5.98 15.51 10.86
CA ALA A 15 -6.38 15.05 12.18
C ALA A 15 -5.92 13.60 12.43
N LEU A 16 -6.14 12.70 11.47
CA LEU A 16 -5.67 11.31 11.52
C LEU A 16 -4.16 11.23 11.65
N LEU A 17 -3.41 11.96 10.82
CA LEU A 17 -1.94 11.97 10.85
C LEU A 17 -1.40 12.56 12.15
N GLY A 18 -2.02 13.62 12.67
CA GLY A 18 -1.65 14.20 13.96
C GLY A 18 -1.90 13.23 15.12
N TRP A 19 -3.01 12.48 15.09
CA TRP A 19 -3.26 11.41 16.05
C TRP A 19 -2.23 10.29 15.92
N TYR A 20 -1.97 9.83 14.69
CA TYR A 20 -1.05 8.72 14.45
C TYR A 20 0.38 9.07 14.88
N GLU A 21 0.82 10.31 14.64
CA GLU A 21 2.08 10.83 15.18
C GLU A 21 2.14 10.73 16.70
N ARG A 22 1.08 11.14 17.42
CA ARG A 22 1.04 11.03 18.89
C ARG A 22 1.19 9.58 19.37
N GLN A 23 0.51 8.63 18.70
CA GLN A 23 0.63 7.21 19.05
C GLN A 23 2.06 6.70 18.84
N LEU A 24 2.65 6.97 17.67
CA LEU A 24 4.02 6.57 17.37
C LEU A 24 5.01 7.18 18.36
N LEU A 25 4.84 8.43 18.76
CA LEU A 25 5.71 9.09 19.75
C LEU A 25 5.51 8.58 21.17
N ALA A 26 4.31 8.10 21.51
CA ALA A 26 4.04 7.41 22.77
C ALA A 26 4.60 5.97 22.80
N GLY A 27 5.13 5.47 21.68
CA GLY A 27 5.58 4.09 21.53
C GLY A 27 4.45 3.09 21.25
N LEU A 28 3.25 3.59 20.94
CA LEU A 28 2.12 2.78 20.50
C LEU A 28 2.21 2.62 18.97
N VAL A 29 2.70 1.46 18.54
CA VAL A 29 2.92 1.16 17.12
C VAL A 29 1.68 0.48 16.55
N ILE A 30 0.97 1.21 15.70
CA ILE A 30 -0.25 0.75 15.05
C ILE A 30 0.00 0.68 13.55
N HIS A 31 -0.41 -0.42 12.91
CA HIS A 31 -0.23 -0.62 11.48
C HIS A 31 -1.44 -0.07 10.69
N ILE A 32 -1.35 1.19 10.25
CA ILE A 32 -2.41 1.88 9.50
C ILE A 32 -1.99 2.03 8.05
N GLU A 33 -2.71 1.38 7.13
CA GLU A 33 -2.42 1.49 5.70
C GLU A 33 -3.03 2.77 5.08
N PRO A 34 -2.34 3.42 4.13
CA PRO A 34 -1.05 3.05 3.55
C PRO A 34 0.18 3.58 4.31
N TYR A 35 0.00 4.30 5.42
CA TYR A 35 1.07 5.01 6.13
C TYR A 35 2.15 4.08 6.65
N ALA A 36 1.76 2.99 7.31
CA ALA A 36 2.66 2.02 7.89
C ALA A 36 3.60 1.43 6.82
N SER A 37 3.05 0.93 5.71
CA SER A 37 3.84 0.42 4.59
C SER A 37 4.81 1.46 4.01
N ILE A 38 4.45 2.75 3.98
CA ILE A 38 5.34 3.82 3.48
C ILE A 38 6.46 4.11 4.49
N LEU A 39 6.14 4.19 5.79
CA LEU A 39 7.11 4.38 6.87
C LEU A 39 8.12 3.23 6.91
N GLU A 40 7.67 1.99 6.77
CA GLU A 40 8.53 0.80 6.67
C GLU A 40 9.49 0.93 5.48
N ARG A 41 9.01 1.28 4.29
CA ARG A 41 9.86 1.44 3.10
C ARG A 41 10.90 2.55 3.26
N LEU A 42 10.52 3.65 3.91
CA LEU A 42 11.44 4.74 4.22
C LEU A 42 12.51 4.27 5.22
N HIS A 43 12.11 3.56 6.28
CA HIS A 43 13.01 3.03 7.30
C HIS A 43 13.98 1.98 6.74
N GLU A 44 13.47 1.01 5.97
CA GLU A 44 14.25 -0.07 5.34
C GLU A 44 15.01 0.38 4.07
N ARG A 45 14.92 1.67 3.72
CA ARG A 45 15.57 2.27 2.54
C ARG A 45 15.19 1.59 1.22
N GLY A 46 13.93 1.21 1.07
CA GLY A 46 13.37 0.69 -0.19
C GLY A 46 13.82 -0.72 -0.57
N ARG A 47 14.33 -1.53 0.38
CA ARG A 47 14.76 -2.92 0.12
C ARG A 47 13.60 -3.90 -0.14
N SER A 48 12.35 -3.45 -0.01
CA SER A 48 11.17 -4.27 -0.28
C SER A 48 10.94 -4.48 -1.79
N LEU A 49 10.56 -5.70 -2.19
CA LEU A 49 10.10 -6.03 -3.56
C LEU A 49 8.99 -5.10 -4.04
N LEU A 50 8.12 -4.69 -3.12
CA LEU A 50 7.01 -3.80 -3.43
C LEU A 50 7.48 -2.38 -3.82
N SER A 51 8.76 -2.06 -3.62
CA SER A 51 9.38 -0.79 -4.07
C SER A 51 9.72 -0.80 -5.55
N TRP A 52 9.65 -1.96 -6.19
CA TRP A 52 9.99 -2.15 -7.61
C TRP A 52 8.79 -2.61 -8.44
N PHE A 53 7.78 -3.18 -7.79
CA PHE A 53 6.56 -3.69 -8.43
C PHE A 53 5.31 -3.24 -7.66
N PRO A 54 4.16 -3.03 -8.35
CA PRO A 54 2.91 -2.64 -7.69
C PRO A 54 2.48 -3.54 -6.55
N CYS A 55 2.66 -4.86 -6.72
CA CYS A 55 2.47 -5.85 -5.68
C CYS A 55 3.14 -7.17 -6.09
N GLY A 56 3.00 -8.20 -5.24
CA GLY A 56 3.49 -9.55 -5.52
C GLY A 56 2.63 -10.37 -6.49
N ALA A 57 1.60 -9.80 -7.13
CA ALA A 57 0.66 -10.57 -7.95
C ALA A 57 1.37 -11.31 -9.10
N GLY A 58 1.21 -12.63 -9.16
CA GLY A 58 1.87 -13.49 -10.14
C GLY A 58 3.37 -13.67 -9.94
N LEU A 59 3.95 -13.09 -8.88
CA LEU A 59 5.38 -13.17 -8.53
C LEU A 59 5.56 -13.91 -7.19
N SER A 60 5.12 -13.29 -6.10
CA SER A 60 5.20 -13.83 -4.73
C SER A 60 3.81 -14.07 -4.11
N SER A 61 2.74 -13.75 -4.83
CA SER A 61 1.35 -13.96 -4.44
C SER A 61 0.58 -14.58 -5.60
N LEU A 62 -0.27 -15.55 -5.26
CA LEU A 62 -1.16 -16.25 -6.19
C LEU A 62 -2.52 -16.45 -5.50
N GLY A 63 -3.59 -16.44 -6.29
CA GLY A 63 -4.92 -16.87 -5.84
C GLY A 63 -5.26 -18.22 -6.45
N ILE A 64 -5.99 -19.06 -5.71
CA ILE A 64 -6.45 -20.37 -6.18
C ILE A 64 -7.99 -20.38 -6.11
N LYS A 65 -8.63 -20.67 -7.25
CA LYS A 65 -10.08 -20.83 -7.33
C LYS A 65 -10.49 -22.27 -6.95
N PRO A 66 -11.72 -22.51 -6.46
CA PRO A 66 -12.16 -23.85 -6.04
C PRO A 66 -12.03 -24.93 -7.11
N GLU A 67 -12.22 -24.57 -8.38
CA GLU A 67 -12.05 -25.49 -9.52
C GLU A 67 -10.59 -25.79 -9.89
N GLY A 68 -9.62 -25.20 -9.17
CA GLY A 68 -8.18 -25.45 -9.33
C GLY A 68 -7.45 -24.44 -10.22
N SER A 69 -8.15 -23.48 -10.84
CA SER A 69 -7.52 -22.41 -11.61
C SER A 69 -6.65 -21.51 -10.71
N VAL A 70 -5.43 -21.21 -11.15
CA VAL A 70 -4.52 -20.29 -10.46
C VAL A 70 -4.56 -18.93 -11.13
N VAL A 71 -4.75 -17.88 -10.33
CA VAL A 71 -4.79 -16.47 -10.75
C VAL A 71 -3.70 -15.64 -10.08
N ALA A 72 -3.43 -14.45 -10.62
CA ALA A 72 -2.31 -13.61 -10.19
C ALA A 72 -2.43 -13.11 -8.74
N CYS A 73 -3.63 -12.85 -8.22
CA CYS A 73 -3.86 -12.50 -6.82
C CYS A 73 -5.33 -12.71 -6.45
N HIS A 74 -5.67 -12.51 -5.17
CA HIS A 74 -7.02 -12.71 -4.66
C HIS A 74 -8.09 -11.84 -5.32
N HIS A 75 -7.76 -10.64 -5.83
CA HIS A 75 -8.72 -9.81 -6.56
C HIS A 75 -9.23 -10.49 -7.85
N PHE A 76 -8.47 -11.42 -8.45
CA PHE A 76 -8.87 -12.13 -9.67
C PHE A 76 -9.70 -13.40 -9.41
N LEU A 77 -10.10 -13.68 -8.17
CA LEU A 77 -10.89 -14.87 -7.86
C LEU A 77 -12.28 -14.84 -8.53
N ARG A 78 -12.89 -13.65 -8.65
CA ARG A 78 -14.22 -13.46 -9.24
C ARG A 78 -14.21 -12.85 -10.63
N ASP A 79 -13.05 -12.39 -11.10
CA ASP A 79 -12.91 -11.81 -12.42
C ASP A 79 -12.40 -12.83 -13.45
N PRO A 80 -12.75 -12.65 -14.74
CA PRO A 80 -12.25 -13.46 -15.85
C PRO A 80 -10.80 -13.12 -16.23
N GLY A 81 -10.05 -12.47 -15.33
CA GLY A 81 -8.63 -12.17 -15.56
C GLY A 81 -7.88 -13.43 -15.99
N PRO A 82 -6.88 -13.30 -16.87
CA PRO A 82 -6.22 -14.45 -17.47
C PRO A 82 -5.59 -15.32 -16.39
N PRO A 83 -5.87 -16.65 -16.40
CA PRO A 83 -5.27 -17.57 -15.46
C PRO A 83 -3.76 -17.61 -15.68
N VAL A 84 -3.01 -17.75 -14.59
CA VAL A 84 -1.56 -17.93 -14.64
C VAL A 84 -1.17 -19.41 -14.56
N GLY A 85 -2.14 -20.30 -14.34
CA GLY A 85 -2.00 -21.75 -14.41
C GLY A 85 -3.18 -22.51 -13.81
N ASN A 86 -2.94 -23.78 -13.48
CA ASN A 86 -3.88 -24.66 -12.79
C ASN A 86 -3.10 -25.53 -11.78
N VAL A 87 -3.68 -25.83 -10.61
CA VAL A 87 -3.02 -26.67 -9.59
C VAL A 87 -2.63 -28.06 -10.09
N ARG A 88 -3.32 -28.59 -11.11
CA ARG A 88 -3.03 -29.91 -11.71
C ARG A 88 -1.88 -29.85 -12.73
N ASP A 89 -1.82 -28.77 -13.51
CA ASP A 89 -0.90 -28.63 -14.65
C ASP A 89 0.31 -27.74 -14.33
N GLY A 90 0.34 -27.16 -13.13
CA GLY A 90 1.34 -26.19 -12.70
C GLY A 90 1.08 -24.78 -13.22
N LEU A 91 2.16 -24.01 -13.38
CA LEU A 91 2.11 -22.59 -13.73
C LEU A 91 2.67 -22.34 -15.15
N PRO A 92 2.01 -22.79 -16.23
CA PRO A 92 2.50 -22.59 -17.60
C PRO A 92 2.39 -21.13 -18.08
N GLY A 93 1.68 -20.24 -17.37
CA GLY A 93 1.44 -18.85 -17.75
C GLY A 93 2.66 -17.91 -17.67
N PHE A 94 3.79 -18.30 -18.28
CA PHE A 94 5.04 -17.53 -18.27
C PHE A 94 4.89 -16.13 -18.86
N GLU A 95 4.25 -16.00 -20.03
CA GLU A 95 4.03 -14.70 -20.68
C GLU A 95 3.18 -13.75 -19.81
N GLN A 96 2.19 -14.30 -19.11
CA GLN A 96 1.33 -13.51 -18.24
C GLN A 96 2.09 -13.05 -16.99
N ARG A 97 2.90 -13.93 -16.39
CA ARG A 97 3.79 -13.57 -15.29
C ARG A 97 4.86 -12.58 -15.71
N ARG A 98 5.38 -12.68 -16.94
CA ARG A 98 6.36 -11.75 -17.50
C ARG A 98 5.79 -10.33 -17.61
N LYS A 99 4.52 -10.19 -18.03
CA LYS A 99 3.84 -8.88 -18.02
C LYS A 99 3.67 -8.31 -16.61
N LEU A 100 3.43 -9.18 -15.62
CA LEU A 100 3.36 -8.79 -14.20
C LEU A 100 4.74 -8.53 -13.58
N ALA A 101 5.82 -9.00 -14.20
CA ALA A 101 7.20 -8.80 -13.77
C ALA A 101 7.84 -7.51 -14.29
N LEU A 102 7.07 -6.62 -14.92
CA LEU A 102 7.60 -5.34 -15.40
C LEU A 102 7.82 -4.38 -14.23
N ALA A 103 9.05 -3.93 -13.99
CA ALA A 103 9.33 -3.02 -12.88
C ALA A 103 8.73 -1.64 -13.13
N ILE A 104 8.48 -0.87 -12.06
CA ILE A 104 8.00 0.52 -12.18
C ILE A 104 8.95 1.43 -12.94
N THR A 105 10.23 1.08 -13.02
CA THR A 105 11.24 1.79 -13.81
C THR A 105 11.04 1.64 -15.30
N ASP A 106 10.26 0.65 -15.72
CA ASP A 106 9.97 0.33 -17.11
C ASP A 106 8.52 0.68 -17.51
N ARG A 107 7.80 1.41 -16.64
CA ARG A 107 6.40 1.81 -16.86
C ARG A 107 6.29 3.33 -16.89
N GLU A 108 5.59 3.88 -17.87
CA GLU A 108 5.20 5.29 -17.84
C GLU A 108 3.79 5.45 -17.24
N PRO A 109 3.56 6.48 -16.40
CA PRO A 109 4.46 7.57 -16.00
C PRO A 109 5.35 7.25 -14.77
N CYS A 110 5.38 6.01 -14.30
CA CYS A 110 6.06 5.64 -13.05
C CYS A 110 7.57 5.87 -13.09
N ARG A 111 8.20 5.65 -14.25
CA ARG A 111 9.65 5.80 -14.47
C ARG A 111 10.17 7.17 -14.06
N SER A 112 9.43 8.22 -14.39
CA SER A 112 9.77 9.62 -14.10
C SER A 112 9.19 10.14 -12.78
N CYS A 113 8.39 9.33 -12.06
CA CYS A 113 7.74 9.76 -10.83
C CYS A 113 8.70 9.75 -9.63
N TRP A 114 8.67 10.83 -8.84
CA TRP A 114 9.48 10.98 -7.63
C TRP A 114 9.08 9.97 -6.53
N ALA A 115 7.81 9.60 -6.47
CA ALA A 115 7.25 8.72 -5.45
C ALA A 115 7.32 7.23 -5.79
N ARG A 116 7.89 6.85 -6.95
CA ARG A 116 7.74 5.51 -7.55
C ARG A 116 8.10 4.37 -6.59
N HIS A 117 9.20 4.46 -5.85
CA HIS A 117 9.66 3.40 -4.95
C HIS A 117 8.87 3.32 -3.63
N LEU A 118 8.18 4.39 -3.25
CA LEU A 118 7.27 4.40 -2.10
C LEU A 118 5.87 3.93 -2.52
N CYS A 119 5.46 4.29 -3.73
CA CYS A 119 4.15 3.96 -4.30
C CYS A 119 4.05 2.51 -4.79
N GLY A 120 5.11 1.97 -5.40
CA GLY A 120 5.09 0.67 -6.09
C GLY A 120 4.30 0.65 -7.41
N GLY A 121 3.39 1.60 -7.66
CA GLY A 121 2.62 1.71 -8.92
C GLY A 121 1.11 1.46 -8.74
N GLU A 122 0.41 1.24 -9.85
CA GLU A 122 -1.03 0.95 -9.84
C GLU A 122 -1.32 -0.54 -9.69
N CYS A 123 -2.37 -0.88 -8.94
CA CYS A 123 -2.81 -2.26 -8.79
C CYS A 123 -3.19 -2.84 -10.16
N TYR A 124 -2.60 -3.98 -10.52
CA TYR A 124 -2.86 -4.68 -11.78
C TYR A 124 -4.34 -4.91 -12.05
N HIS A 125 -5.07 -5.36 -11.03
CA HIS A 125 -6.49 -5.62 -11.11
C HIS A 125 -7.28 -4.33 -11.41
N ARG A 126 -7.01 -3.24 -10.68
CA ARG A 126 -7.67 -1.95 -10.91
C ARG A 126 -7.40 -1.41 -12.31
N ALA A 127 -6.15 -1.48 -12.77
CA ALA A 127 -5.78 -1.02 -14.11
C ALA A 127 -6.53 -1.81 -15.20
N LEU A 128 -6.62 -3.13 -15.08
CA LEU A 128 -7.35 -3.99 -16.03
C LEU A 128 -8.85 -3.73 -16.02
N THR A 129 -9.48 -3.69 -14.85
CA THR A 129 -10.92 -3.47 -14.73
C THR A 129 -11.31 -2.08 -15.22
N ALA A 130 -10.39 -1.12 -15.17
CA ALA A 130 -10.56 0.21 -15.77
C ALA A 130 -10.21 0.28 -17.27
N GLY A 131 -9.93 -0.85 -17.93
CA GLY A 131 -9.61 -0.91 -19.35
C GLY A 131 -8.25 -0.31 -19.74
N ARG A 132 -7.31 -0.19 -18.79
CA ARG A 132 -5.98 0.43 -19.00
C ARG A 132 -4.86 -0.58 -19.28
N GLY A 133 -5.13 -1.88 -19.23
CA GLY A 133 -4.12 -2.93 -19.37
C GLY A 133 -3.36 -3.23 -18.07
N TYR A 134 -2.31 -4.05 -18.16
CA TYR A 134 -1.50 -4.50 -17.01
C TYR A 134 -0.50 -3.46 -16.50
N ASP A 135 -0.05 -2.61 -17.41
CA ASP A 135 0.93 -1.55 -17.23
C ASP A 135 0.28 -0.17 -17.08
N GLY A 136 -1.04 -0.10 -17.31
CA GLY A 136 -1.82 1.12 -17.19
C GLY A 136 -1.89 1.69 -15.77
N VAL A 137 -2.14 2.99 -15.70
CA VAL A 137 -2.31 3.74 -14.45
C VAL A 137 -3.63 4.51 -14.43
N LEU A 138 -4.06 4.90 -13.24
CA LEU A 138 -5.21 5.77 -13.02
C LEU A 138 -4.72 7.13 -12.52
N THR A 139 -4.83 8.18 -13.35
CA THR A 139 -4.28 9.52 -13.06
C THR A 139 -4.74 10.06 -11.72
N GLU A 140 -6.04 10.05 -11.43
CA GLU A 140 -6.59 10.48 -10.14
C GLU A 140 -6.00 9.69 -8.95
N SER A 141 -5.82 8.38 -9.13
CA SER A 141 -5.18 7.56 -8.09
C SER A 141 -3.71 7.93 -7.90
N CYS A 142 -2.99 8.29 -8.97
CA CYS A 142 -1.61 8.75 -8.88
C CYS A 142 -1.48 10.11 -8.16
N HIS A 143 -2.45 11.01 -8.32
CA HIS A 143 -2.48 12.27 -7.56
C HIS A 143 -2.68 12.01 -6.06
N GLY A 144 -3.73 11.26 -5.70
CA GLY A 144 -4.01 10.94 -4.30
C GLY A 144 -2.87 10.19 -3.60
N LYS A 145 -2.28 9.18 -4.27
CA LYS A 145 -1.14 8.44 -3.72
C LYS A 145 0.08 9.33 -3.47
N ARG A 146 0.39 10.27 -4.38
CA ARG A 146 1.51 11.20 -4.20
C ARG A 146 1.29 12.14 -3.02
N GLU A 147 0.07 12.62 -2.82
CA GLU A 147 -0.29 13.47 -1.68
C GLU A 147 -0.11 12.72 -0.35
N VAL A 148 -0.65 11.49 -0.27
CA VAL A 148 -0.50 10.65 0.92
C VAL A 148 0.97 10.33 1.20
N ILE A 149 1.77 10.00 0.18
CA ILE A 149 3.20 9.75 0.32
C ILE A 149 3.93 10.99 0.82
N ALA A 150 3.64 12.18 0.28
CA ALA A 150 4.27 13.42 0.71
C ALA A 150 4.05 13.67 2.21
N ARG A 151 2.80 13.59 2.68
CA ARG A 151 2.49 13.75 4.12
C ARG A 151 3.11 12.66 4.99
N THR A 152 3.22 11.44 4.48
CA THR A 152 3.87 10.34 5.23
C THR A 152 5.37 10.54 5.34
N VAL A 153 6.03 11.11 4.32
CA VAL A 153 7.44 11.49 4.39
C VAL A 153 7.69 12.55 5.45
N GLU A 154 6.78 13.52 5.60
CA GLU A 154 6.86 14.50 6.68
C GLU A 154 6.66 13.86 8.06
N LEU A 155 5.68 12.96 8.19
CA LEU A 155 5.49 12.17 9.42
C LEU A 155 6.75 11.37 9.76
N PHE A 156 7.35 10.70 8.78
CA PHE A 156 8.59 9.95 8.93
C PHE A 156 9.72 10.84 9.47
N ALA A 157 9.90 12.04 8.90
CA ALA A 157 10.93 12.97 9.35
C ALA A 157 10.74 13.36 10.83
N ARG A 158 9.49 13.65 11.24
CA ARG A 158 9.17 14.03 12.63
C ARG A 158 9.37 12.87 13.60
N VAL A 159 8.87 11.68 13.27
CA VAL A 159 8.99 10.49 14.12
C VAL A 159 10.45 10.04 14.20
N SER A 160 11.18 10.01 13.08
CA SER A 160 12.60 9.63 13.05
C SER A 160 13.46 10.56 13.89
N ALA A 161 13.13 11.85 14.00
CA ALA A 161 13.87 12.81 14.80
C ALA A 161 13.59 12.69 16.31
N ARG A 162 12.40 12.20 16.70
CA ARG A 162 11.92 12.25 18.09
C ARG A 162 11.88 10.87 18.76
N ARG A 163 11.56 9.82 18.01
CA ARG A 163 11.47 8.43 18.48
C ARG A 163 11.70 7.43 17.33
N PRO A 164 12.94 7.25 16.86
CA PRO A 164 13.25 6.32 15.77
C PRO A 164 12.89 4.86 16.09
N GLN A 165 12.88 4.47 17.37
CA GLN A 165 12.48 3.13 17.83
C GLN A 165 11.10 2.72 17.28
N SER A 166 10.15 3.65 17.22
CA SER A 166 8.79 3.35 16.71
C SER A 166 8.79 2.94 15.24
N LEU A 167 9.78 3.37 14.46
CA LEU A 167 9.95 2.95 13.06
C LEU A 167 10.59 1.57 12.96
N GLU A 168 11.53 1.25 13.87
CA GLU A 168 12.12 -0.09 13.96
C GLU A 168 11.07 -1.12 14.38
N ASP A 169 10.29 -0.79 15.41
CA ASP A 169 9.22 -1.63 15.92
C ASP A 169 8.15 -1.89 14.84
N LEU A 170 7.80 -0.85 14.06
CA LEU A 170 6.92 -0.99 12.90
C LEU A 170 7.52 -1.94 11.84
N ALA A 171 8.79 -1.75 11.49
CA ALA A 171 9.47 -2.56 10.47
C ALA A 171 9.67 -4.03 10.89
N ARG A 172 9.80 -4.32 12.18
CA ARG A 172 9.97 -5.70 12.69
C ARG A 172 8.74 -6.57 12.45
N ARG A 173 7.55 -5.97 12.25
CA ARG A 173 6.27 -6.69 12.07
C ARG A 173 6.03 -7.74 13.16
N ASP A 174 6.56 -7.49 14.35
CA ASP A 174 6.38 -8.37 15.51
C ASP A 174 5.00 -8.08 16.10
N LEU A 175 3.99 -8.79 15.61
CA LEU A 175 2.63 -8.72 16.14
C LEU A 175 2.47 -9.50 17.45
N THR A 176 3.54 -10.11 17.97
CA THR A 176 3.49 -10.90 19.20
C THR A 176 3.75 -10.04 20.44
N GLU A 177 4.46 -8.92 20.32
CA GLU A 177 4.72 -8.02 21.44
C GLU A 177 4.87 -6.54 21.04
N PRO A 178 4.28 -5.61 21.82
CA PRO A 178 3.28 -5.88 22.85
C PRO A 178 1.97 -6.36 22.21
N ALA A 179 1.28 -7.30 22.89
CA ALA A 179 -0.07 -7.70 22.50
C ALA A 179 -0.95 -6.45 22.26
N PRO A 180 -1.83 -6.44 21.23
CA PRO A 180 -2.60 -5.25 20.88
C PRO A 180 -3.37 -4.74 22.11
N ASN A 181 -3.07 -3.52 22.56
CA ASN A 181 -3.95 -2.86 23.51
C ASN A 181 -5.21 -2.45 22.74
N TRP A 182 -6.24 -3.29 22.77
CA TRP A 182 -7.50 -3.06 22.04
C TRP A 182 -8.12 -1.69 22.33
N PHE A 183 -7.88 -1.13 23.53
CA PHE A 183 -8.34 0.21 23.92
C PHE A 183 -7.54 1.35 23.27
N ALA A 184 -6.33 1.11 22.76
CA ALA A 184 -5.56 2.09 21.99
C ALA A 184 -6.09 2.29 20.55
N TYR A 185 -7.01 1.43 20.11
CA TYR A 185 -7.71 1.55 18.83
C TYR A 185 -9.07 2.25 18.98
N ASP A 186 -9.41 2.75 20.17
CA ASP A 186 -10.70 3.42 20.38
C ASP A 186 -10.75 4.73 19.58
N PHE A 187 -11.64 4.74 18.58
CA PHE A 187 -11.84 5.86 17.65
C PHE A 187 -12.49 7.07 18.31
N GLN A 188 -12.93 7.00 19.58
CA GLN A 188 -13.50 8.12 20.32
C GLN A 188 -12.56 9.34 20.39
N ASP A 189 -11.24 9.11 20.36
CA ASP A 189 -10.21 10.17 20.34
C ASP A 189 -10.11 10.95 19.00
N LEU A 190 -10.78 10.48 17.94
CA LEU A 190 -10.81 11.14 16.63
C LEU A 190 -12.09 11.96 16.39
N SER A 191 -13.01 12.07 17.36
CA SER A 191 -14.20 12.86 17.15
C SER A 191 -13.82 14.33 16.88
N PRO A 192 -14.18 14.92 15.72
CA PRO A 192 -14.07 16.37 15.54
C PRO A 192 -15.04 17.13 16.47
N TYR A 193 -15.92 16.41 17.17
CA TYR A 193 -16.89 16.91 18.14
C TYR A 193 -16.78 16.05 19.41
N GLY A 194 -15.82 16.35 20.28
CA GLY A 194 -15.60 15.58 21.51
C GLY A 194 -16.90 15.29 22.28
N GLY A 195 -17.03 14.04 22.71
CA GLY A 195 -18.09 13.53 23.58
C GLY A 195 -17.57 12.32 24.33
#